data_AF-A0A1B7WGE9-F1
#
_entry.id   AF-A0A1B7WGE9-F1
#
_cell.length_a   1.000
_cell.length_b   1.000
_cell.length_c   1.000
_cell.angle_alpha   90.00
_cell.angle_beta   90.00
_cell.angle_gamma   90.00
#
_symmetry.space_group_name_H-M   'P 1'
#
loop_
_entity.id
_entity.type
_entity.pdbx_description
1 polymer ?
#
loop_
_entity_poly.entity_id
_entity_poly.type
_entity_poly.pdbx_seq_one_letter_code
_entity_poly.pdbx_strand_id
1 'polypeptide(L)'
;MKPNFAQMSRSELKAYVRRNRDDLEALDILVSRRTPDSEATWYAPMVTAEGVPIEENVRLGEQAIQERIRTDTERKTEQDILLSSLIESVITGENHMMGRTQQMKFLLIEEKKKINQ
;
A
#
# COMPACT_ATOMS: atom_id res chain seq x y z
N MET A 1 16.95 27.95 23.06
CA MET A 1 17.66 26.73 23.54
C MET A 1 17.30 25.58 22.63
N LYS A 2 18.26 24.71 22.28
CA LYS A 2 17.96 23.52 21.47
C LYS A 2 17.24 22.47 22.34
N PRO A 3 16.21 21.79 21.81
CA PRO A 3 15.59 20.65 22.49
C PRO A 3 16.57 19.49 22.66
N ASN A 4 16.32 18.62 23.64
CA ASN A 4 17.04 17.36 23.74
C ASN A 4 16.48 16.34 22.73
N PHE A 5 17.08 16.29 21.54
CA PHE A 5 16.62 15.40 20.46
C PHE A 5 16.64 13.93 20.84
N ALA A 6 17.59 13.49 21.68
CA ALA A 6 17.70 12.09 22.13
C ALA A 6 16.48 11.62 22.92
N GLN A 7 15.82 12.52 23.65
CA GLN A 7 14.63 12.24 24.45
C GLN A 7 13.32 12.43 23.68
N MET A 8 13.35 13.09 22.52
CA MET A 8 12.16 13.28 21.70
C MET A 8 11.72 11.98 21.03
N SER A 9 10.41 11.75 20.98
CA SER A 9 9.85 10.69 20.14
C SER A 9 10.12 10.96 18.66
N ARG A 10 10.01 9.91 17.83
CA ARG A 10 10.25 10.03 16.38
C ARG A 10 9.27 10.99 15.70
N SER A 11 8.01 11.07 16.15
CA SER A 11 7.01 12.00 15.61
C SER A 11 7.33 13.45 15.95
N GLU A 12 7.74 13.72 17.19
CA GLU A 12 8.15 15.06 17.64
C GLU A 12 9.40 15.54 16.91
N LEU A 13 10.42 14.67 16.79
CA LEU A 13 11.65 14.99 16.07
C LEU A 13 11.38 15.29 14.59
N LYS A 14 10.49 14.50 13.95
CA LYS A 14 10.05 14.74 12.57
C LYS A 14 9.32 16.07 12.43
N ALA A 15 8.47 16.44 13.38
CA ALA A 15 7.77 17.73 13.40
C ALA A 15 8.75 18.91 13.58
N TYR A 16 9.75 18.75 14.45
CA TYR A 16 10.80 19.75 14.65
C TYR A 16 11.65 19.96 13.39
N VAL A 17 12.20 18.89 12.81
CA VAL A 17 13.01 18.96 11.57
C VAL A 17 12.21 19.57 10.42
N ARG A 18 10.90 19.29 10.34
CA ARG A 18 10.05 19.89 9.30
C ARG A 18 9.95 21.42 9.41
N ARG A 19 9.97 21.96 10.62
CA ARG A 19 9.92 23.41 10.91
C ARG A 19 11.31 24.06 10.86
N ASN A 20 12.36 23.31 11.15
CA ASN A 20 13.74 23.77 11.23
C ASN A 20 14.60 22.97 10.23
N ARG A 21 14.39 23.22 8.94
CA ARG A 21 15.00 22.43 7.85
C ARG A 21 16.53 22.50 7.84
N ASP A 22 17.10 23.59 8.35
CA ASP A 22 18.53 23.87 8.36
C ASP A 22 19.26 23.35 9.62
N ASP A 23 18.53 22.80 10.61
CA ASP A 23 19.14 22.23 11.82
C ASP A 23 19.66 20.82 11.51
N LEU A 24 20.87 20.76 10.94
CA LEU A 24 21.53 19.53 10.50
C LEU A 24 21.68 18.49 11.62
N GLU A 25 21.84 18.93 12.87
CA GLU A 25 21.93 18.04 14.03
C GLU A 25 20.61 17.27 14.26
N ALA A 26 19.48 17.96 14.20
CA ALA A 26 18.17 17.33 14.34
C ALA A 26 17.88 16.38 13.16
N LEU A 27 18.33 16.75 11.96
CA LEU A 27 18.21 15.92 10.76
C LEU A 27 19.07 14.66 10.88
N ASP A 28 20.31 14.79 11.33
CA ASP A 28 21.24 13.67 11.52
C ASP A 28 20.72 12.67 12.55
N ILE A 29 20.22 13.16 13.70
CA ILE A 29 19.60 12.30 14.72
C ILE A 29 18.34 11.61 14.18
N LEU A 30 17.55 12.28 13.34
CA LEU A 30 16.36 11.67 12.72
C LEU A 30 16.73 10.55 11.74
N VAL A 31 17.83 10.71 11.00
CA VAL A 31 18.32 9.72 10.03
C VAL A 31 19.04 8.57 10.73
N SER A 32 19.86 8.82 11.76
CA SER A 32 20.58 7.79 12.50
C SER A 32 19.67 6.84 13.26
N ARG A 33 18.47 7.29 13.65
CA ARG A 33 17.40 6.45 14.20
C ARG A 33 16.74 5.52 13.18
N ARG A 34 17.07 5.62 11.90
CA ARG A 34 16.65 4.63 10.91
C ARG A 34 17.54 3.41 11.09
N THR A 35 17.09 2.46 11.88
CA THR A 35 17.55 1.10 11.72
C THR A 35 16.92 0.59 10.42
N PRO A 36 17.69 0.10 9.44
CA PRO A 36 17.12 -0.75 8.42
C PRO A 36 16.37 -1.86 9.14
N ASP A 37 15.12 -2.12 8.76
CA ASP A 37 14.43 -3.30 9.28
C ASP A 37 15.18 -4.57 8.83
N SER A 38 14.86 -5.70 9.45
CA SER A 38 15.47 -6.99 9.10
C SER A 38 15.24 -7.40 7.64
N GLU A 39 14.31 -6.72 6.95
CA GLU A 39 13.95 -6.96 5.55
C GLU A 39 14.68 -6.02 4.58
N ALA A 40 15.49 -5.09 5.09
CA ALA A 40 16.19 -4.11 4.25
C ALA A 40 17.29 -4.78 3.42
N THR A 41 17.15 -4.73 2.11
CA THR A 41 18.18 -5.15 1.15
C THR A 41 19.24 -4.06 0.97
N TRP A 42 20.49 -4.41 1.20
CA TRP A 42 21.64 -3.54 0.98
C TRP A 42 22.30 -3.82 -0.38
N TYR A 43 22.60 -2.76 -1.13
CA TYR A 43 23.28 -2.84 -2.42
C TYR A 43 24.70 -2.29 -2.30
N ALA A 44 25.63 -2.91 -3.01
CA ALA A 44 26.99 -2.40 -3.13
C ALA A 44 27.02 -1.07 -3.91
N PRO A 45 28.07 -0.25 -3.73
CA PRO A 45 28.23 0.99 -4.50
C PRO A 45 28.21 0.73 -6.01
N MET A 46 27.44 1.52 -6.76
CA MET A 46 27.32 1.37 -8.22
C MET A 46 28.51 1.99 -8.97
N VAL A 47 29.31 2.81 -8.28
CA VAL A 47 30.45 3.55 -8.82
C VAL A 47 31.62 3.49 -7.84
N THR A 48 32.84 3.62 -8.35
CA THR A 48 34.05 3.83 -7.54
C THR A 48 34.07 5.24 -6.93
N ALA A 49 35.04 5.51 -6.06
CA ALA A 49 35.21 6.83 -5.45
C ALA A 49 35.48 7.94 -6.49
N GLU A 50 36.05 7.57 -7.63
CA GLU A 50 36.38 8.45 -8.76
C GLU A 50 35.18 8.61 -9.73
N GLY A 51 34.05 7.96 -9.44
CA GLY A 51 32.84 8.04 -10.25
C GLY A 51 32.80 7.10 -11.46
N VAL A 52 33.70 6.11 -11.53
CA VAL A 52 33.69 5.10 -12.60
C VAL A 52 32.64 4.04 -12.27
N PRO A 53 31.74 3.66 -13.19
CA PRO A 53 30.78 2.58 -12.97
C PRO A 53 31.46 1.26 -12.61
N ILE A 54 30.86 0.52 -11.69
CA ILE A 54 31.23 -0.87 -11.39
C ILE A 54 30.20 -1.75 -12.08
N GLU A 55 30.51 -2.25 -13.28
CA GLU A 55 29.55 -2.89 -14.18
C GLU A 55 28.80 -4.05 -13.53
N GLU A 56 29.48 -4.83 -12.69
CA GLU A 56 28.84 -5.94 -11.96
C GLU A 56 27.75 -5.45 -10.99
N ASN A 57 28.06 -4.43 -10.19
CA ASN A 57 27.11 -3.87 -9.24
C ASN A 57 25.94 -3.20 -9.96
N VAL A 58 26.23 -2.53 -11.08
CA VAL A 58 25.20 -1.95 -11.95
C VAL A 58 24.24 -3.03 -12.44
N ARG A 59 24.77 -4.12 -12.99
CA ARG A 59 23.96 -5.25 -13.47
C ARG A 59 23.13 -5.87 -12.36
N LEU A 60 23.68 -6.07 -11.17
CA LEU A 60 22.95 -6.62 -10.02
C LEU A 60 21.84 -5.67 -9.56
N GLY A 61 22.10 -4.36 -9.54
CA GLY A 61 21.11 -3.34 -9.23
C GLY A 61 19.96 -3.32 -10.24
N GLU A 62 20.25 -3.41 -11.52
CA GLU A 62 19.24 -3.51 -12.58
C GLU A 62 18.37 -4.74 -12.42
N GLN A 63 18.97 -5.91 -12.18
CA GLN A 63 18.22 -7.16 -11.96
C GLN A 63 17.28 -7.06 -10.77
N ALA A 64 17.75 -6.48 -9.65
CA ALA A 64 16.93 -6.28 -8.47
C ALA A 64 15.76 -5.32 -8.72
N ILE A 65 15.97 -4.26 -9.49
CA ILE A 65 14.90 -3.32 -9.87
C ILE A 65 13.85 -4.03 -10.74
N GLN A 66 14.28 -4.79 -11.74
CA GLN A 66 13.36 -5.52 -12.62
C GLN A 66 12.55 -6.57 -11.86
N GLU A 67 13.19 -7.32 -10.95
CA GLU A 67 12.51 -8.28 -10.09
C GLU A 67 11.44 -7.60 -9.24
N ARG A 68 11.77 -6.47 -8.62
CA ARG A 68 10.84 -5.71 -7.80
C ARG A 68 9.63 -5.22 -8.60
N ILE A 69 9.86 -4.67 -9.80
CA ILE A 69 8.78 -4.23 -10.70
C ILE A 69 7.86 -5.40 -11.06
N ARG A 70 8.43 -6.57 -11.34
CA ARG A 70 7.66 -7.78 -11.63
C ARG A 70 6.77 -8.18 -10.46
N THR A 71 7.33 -8.36 -9.27
CA THR A 71 6.57 -8.73 -8.07
C THR A 71 5.49 -7.69 -7.74
N ASP A 72 5.79 -6.41 -7.90
CA ASP A 72 4.83 -5.33 -7.67
C ASP A 72 3.65 -5.39 -8.66
N THR A 73 3.94 -5.76 -9.91
CA THR A 73 2.93 -5.93 -10.96
C THR A 73 2.07 -7.15 -10.71
N GLU A 74 2.67 -8.30 -10.40
CA GLU A 74 1.96 -9.55 -10.09
C GLU A 74 0.98 -9.35 -8.92
N ARG A 75 1.45 -8.77 -7.81
CA ARG A 75 0.58 -8.49 -6.65
C ARG A 75 -0.57 -7.56 -7.01
N LYS A 76 -0.33 -6.55 -7.85
CA LYS A 76 -1.39 -5.64 -8.30
C LYS A 76 -2.43 -6.39 -9.13
N THR A 77 -1.99 -7.24 -10.06
CA THR A 77 -2.87 -8.10 -10.85
C THR A 77 -3.70 -9.03 -9.96
N GLU A 78 -3.09 -9.67 -8.96
CA GLU A 78 -3.82 -10.50 -7.99
C GLU A 78 -4.87 -9.70 -7.22
N GLN A 79 -4.52 -8.50 -6.75
CA GLN A 79 -5.47 -7.62 -6.06
C GLN A 79 -6.65 -7.21 -6.96
N ASP A 80 -6.37 -6.88 -8.22
CA ASP A 80 -7.39 -6.52 -9.20
C ASP A 80 -8.34 -7.71 -9.50
N ILE A 81 -7.80 -8.93 -9.60
CA ILE A 81 -8.60 -10.16 -9.77
C ILE A 81 -9.49 -10.40 -8.56
N LEU A 82 -8.94 -10.30 -7.35
CA LEU A 82 -9.70 -10.50 -6.10
C LEU A 82 -10.82 -9.46 -5.97
N LEU A 83 -10.55 -8.20 -6.33
CA LEU A 83 -11.56 -7.14 -6.30
C LEU A 83 -12.68 -7.41 -7.31
N SER A 84 -12.34 -7.83 -8.53
CA SER A 84 -13.33 -8.20 -9.56
C SER A 84 -14.22 -9.35 -9.08
N SER A 85 -13.62 -10.41 -8.52
CA SER A 85 -14.37 -11.57 -7.99
C SER A 85 -15.30 -11.18 -6.85
N LEU A 86 -14.85 -10.30 -5.94
CA LEU A 86 -15.69 -9.79 -4.86
C LEU A 86 -16.89 -9.01 -5.42
N ILE A 87 -16.66 -8.12 -6.38
CA ILE A 87 -17.72 -7.34 -7.03
C ILE A 87 -18.76 -8.27 -7.69
N GLU A 88 -18.32 -9.29 -8.43
CA GLU A 88 -19.20 -10.28 -9.04
C GLU A 88 -20.06 -11.02 -8.00
N SER A 89 -19.47 -11.41 -6.87
CA SER A 89 -20.20 -12.08 -5.78
C SER A 89 -21.28 -11.20 -5.15
N VAL A 90 -21.00 -9.89 -5.00
CA VAL A 90 -21.97 -8.91 -4.47
C VAL A 90 -23.10 -8.71 -5.47
N ILE A 91 -22.79 -8.48 -6.75
CA ILE A 91 -23.79 -8.26 -7.80
C ILE A 91 -24.70 -9.49 -7.96
N THR A 92 -24.13 -10.69 -7.98
CA THR A 92 -24.91 -11.93 -8.08
C THR A 92 -25.79 -12.16 -6.85
N GLY A 93 -25.28 -11.88 -5.64
CA GLY A 93 -26.06 -11.91 -4.40
C GLY A 93 -27.23 -10.92 -4.39
N GLU A 94 -26.99 -9.67 -4.82
CA GLU A 94 -28.03 -8.63 -4.92
C GLU A 94 -29.10 -8.98 -5.96
N ASN A 95 -28.69 -9.48 -7.13
CA ASN A 95 -29.63 -9.93 -8.17
C ASN A 95 -30.51 -11.09 -7.68
N HIS A 96 -29.94 -12.03 -6.91
CA HIS A 96 -30.69 -13.14 -6.34
C HIS A 96 -31.69 -12.67 -5.26
N MET A 97 -31.32 -11.68 -4.46
CA MET A 97 -32.20 -11.04 -3.46
C MET A 97 -33.35 -10.26 -4.11
N MET A 98 -33.08 -9.48 -5.16
CA MET A 98 -34.10 -8.76 -5.92
C MET A 98 -35.11 -9.70 -6.59
N GLY A 99 -34.65 -10.83 -7.15
CA GLY A 99 -35.53 -11.83 -7.75
C GLY A 99 -36.53 -12.41 -6.74
N ARG A 100 -36.07 -12.74 -5.53
CA ARG A 100 -36.95 -13.22 -4.43
C ARG A 100 -37.95 -12.15 -3.99
N THR A 101 -37.54 -10.88 -3.91
CA THR A 101 -38.45 -9.80 -3.50
C THR A 101 -39.53 -9.54 -4.54
N GLN A 102 -39.21 -9.62 -5.83
CA GLN A 102 -40.20 -9.48 -6.91
C GLN A 102 -41.20 -10.64 -6.90
N GLN A 103 -40.74 -11.89 -6.70
CA GLN A 103 -41.63 -13.05 -6.55
C GLN A 103 -42.57 -12.93 -5.34
N MET A 104 -42.06 -12.48 -4.19
CA MET A 104 -42.89 -12.25 -2.99
C MET A 104 -43.92 -11.15 -3.21
N LYS A 105 -43.56 -10.05 -3.88
CA LYS A 105 -44.51 -8.99 -4.24
C LYS A 105 -45.62 -9.52 -5.17
N PHE A 106 -45.28 -10.36 -6.14
CA PHE A 106 -46.25 -10.95 -7.05
C PHE A 106 -47.24 -11.87 -6.32
N LEU A 107 -46.75 -12.73 -5.42
CA LEU A 107 -47.59 -13.60 -4.59
C LEU A 107 -48.56 -12.80 -3.70
N LEU A 108 -48.08 -11.73 -3.07
CA LEU A 108 -48.92 -10.84 -2.25
C LEU A 108 -50.00 -10.13 -3.07
N ILE A 109 -49.71 -9.75 -4.32
CA ILE A 109 -50.69 -9.14 -5.23
C ILE A 109 -51.76 -10.16 -5.63
N GLU A 110 -51.37 -11.39 -5.95
CA GLU A 110 -52.31 -12.46 -6.30
C GLU A 110 -53.19 -12.91 -5.12
N GLU A 111 -52.65 -12.97 -3.90
CA GLU A 111 -53.46 -13.21 -2.69
C GLU A 111 -54.49 -12.10 -2.46
N LYS A 112 -54.08 -10.83 -2.59
CA LYS A 112 -55.00 -9.69 -2.42
C LYS A 112 -56.12 -9.67 -3.46
N LYS A 113 -55.87 -10.16 -4.68
CA LYS A 113 -56.91 -10.30 -5.71
C LYS A 113 -57.93 -11.39 -5.36
N LYS A 114 -57.49 -12.50 -4.75
CA LYS A 114 -58.38 -13.60 -4.33
C LYS A 114 -59.30 -13.23 -3.15
N ILE A 115 -58.87 -12.29 -2.30
CA ILE A 115 -59.65 -11.83 -1.14
C ILE A 115 -60.74 -10.83 -1.55
N ASN A 116 -60.61 -10.20 -2.73
CA ASN A 116 -61.54 -9.18 -3.25
C ASN A 116 -62.54 -9.72 -4.29
N GLN A 117 -62.70 -11.04 -4.40
CA GLN A 117 -63.76 -11.74 -5.16
C GLN A 117 -64.70 -12.44 -4.18
#